data_AF-J3CNC0-F1
#
_entry.id   AF-J3CNC0-F1
#
_cell.length_a   1.000
_cell.length_b   1.000
_cell.length_c   1.000
_cell.angle_alpha   90.00
_cell.angle_beta   90.00
_cell.angle_gamma   90.00
#
_symmetry.space_group_name_H-M   'P 1'
#
loop_
_entity.id
_entity.type
_entity.pdbx_description
1 polymer ?
#
loop_
_entity_poly.entity_id
_entity_poly.type
_entity_poly.pdbx_seq_one_letter_code
_entity_poly.pdbx_strand_id
1 'polypeptide(L)' 'MKKLTKKDLMKINGGNIRPPDANGNCLPGWYLCPSNICVYDKGGEDPIVPGSPHYYACFG' A
#
# COMPACT_ATOMS: atom_id res chain seq x y z
N MET A 1 -3.77 2.81 -16.97
CA MET A 1 -3.36 2.43 -15.60
C MET A 1 -3.42 0.91 -15.48
N LYS A 2 -2.29 0.24 -15.26
CA LYS A 2 -2.27 -1.22 -15.05
C LYS A 2 -2.78 -1.49 -13.63
N LYS A 3 -3.94 -2.13 -13.49
CA LYS A 3 -4.39 -2.64 -12.19
C LYS A 3 -3.38 -3.69 -11.73
N LEU A 4 -2.63 -3.39 -10.67
CA LEU A 4 -1.83 -4.38 -9.96
C LEU A 4 -2.75 -5.55 -9.59
N THR A 5 -2.39 -6.74 -10.02
CA THR A 5 -3.20 -7.92 -9.71
C THR A 5 -2.94 -8.33 -8.26
N LYS A 6 -3.91 -8.99 -7.63
CA LYS A 6 -3.76 -9.55 -6.28
C LYS A 6 -2.50 -10.41 -6.12
N LYS A 7 -2.04 -11.03 -7.21
CA LYS A 7 -0.81 -11.83 -7.29
C LYS A 7 0.47 -11.00 -7.27
N ASP A 8 0.44 -9.79 -7.84
CA ASP A 8 1.60 -8.88 -7.82
C ASP A 8 1.80 -8.29 -6.42
N LEU A 9 0.70 -7.99 -5.72
CA LEU A 9 0.72 -7.54 -4.32
C LEU A 9 1.28 -8.61 -3.37
N MET A 10 0.98 -9.89 -3.62
CA MET A 10 1.47 -11.01 -2.81
C MET A 10 2.96 -11.32 -3.00
N LYS A 11 3.58 -10.91 -4.12
CA LYS A 11 5.01 -11.11 -4.36
C LYS A 11 5.90 -10.10 -3.65
N ILE A 12 5.33 -9.02 -3.12
CA ILE A 12 6.03 -8.07 -2.26
C ILE A 12 6.11 -8.72 -0.88
N ASN A 13 7.11 -9.61 -0.73
CA ASN A 13 7.40 -10.34 0.50
C ASN A 13 7.50 -9.36 1.69
N GLY A 14 6.57 -9.48 2.63
CA GLY A 14 6.62 -8.77 3.91
C GLY A 14 5.44 -7.83 4.15
N GLY A 15 4.21 -8.35 4.13
CA GLY A 15 3.10 -7.94 5.02
C GLY A 15 2.67 -6.47 5.09
N ASN A 16 3.29 -5.55 4.36
CA ASN A 16 3.15 -4.10 4.47
C ASN A 16 2.38 -3.51 3.28
N ILE A 17 1.83 -4.34 2.39
CA ILE A 17 0.93 -3.91 1.31
C ILE A 17 -0.27 -4.85 1.24
N ARG A 18 -1.48 -4.30 1.13
CA ARG A 18 -2.72 -5.06 0.96
C ARG A 18 -3.79 -4.23 0.24
N PRO A 19 -4.81 -4.86 -0.36
CA PRO A 19 -5.99 -4.12 -0.79
C PRO A 19 -6.77 -3.55 0.43
N PRO A 20 -7.50 -2.44 0.23
CA PRO A 20 -8.46 -1.95 1.23
C PRO A 20 -9.60 -2.94 1.44
N ASP A 21 -10.31 -2.77 2.54
CA ASP A 21 -11.53 -3.54 2.82
C ASP A 21 -12.69 -3.20 1.85
N ALA A 22 -13.83 -3.85 2.04
CA ALA A 22 -15.01 -3.65 1.19
C ALA A 22 -15.55 -2.20 1.23
N ASN A 23 -15.20 -1.43 2.26
CA ASN A 23 -15.60 -0.04 2.44
C ASN A 23 -14.53 0.95 1.95
N GLY A 24 -13.42 0.46 1.38
CA GLY A 24 -12.31 1.30 0.94
C GLY A 24 -11.37 1.73 2.06
N ASN A 25 -11.44 1.10 3.24
CA ASN A 25 -10.62 1.48 4.39
C ASN A 25 -9.39 0.59 4.57
N CYS A 26 -8.36 1.17 5.17
CA CYS A 26 -7.16 0.46 5.61
C CYS A 26 -7.21 0.16 7.11
N LEU A 27 -6.39 -0.79 7.56
CA LEU A 27 -6.25 -1.08 8.98
C LEU A 27 -5.60 0.10 9.72
N PRO A 28 -5.78 0.21 11.05
CA PRO A 28 -5.04 1.19 11.85
C PRO A 28 -3.53 1.07 11.67
N GLY A 29 -2.85 2.20 11.49
CA GLY A 29 -1.41 2.25 11.21
C GLY A 29 -1.03 2.00 9.74
N TRP A 30 -2.02 2.02 8.84
CA TRP A 30 -1.83 1.90 7.41
C TRP A 30 -2.35 3.14 6.69
N TYR A 31 -1.66 3.49 5.60
CA TYR A 31 -2.02 4.56 4.70
C TYR A 31 -2.76 4.04 3.47
N LEU A 32 -3.88 4.70 3.12
CA LEU A 32 -4.60 4.45 1.89
C LEU A 32 -3.98 5.26 0.75
N CYS A 33 -3.38 4.54 -0.20
CA CYS A 33 -2.75 5.15 -1.35
C CYS A 33 -3.76 5.53 -2.43
N PRO A 34 -3.48 6.57 -3.25
CA PRO A 34 -4.33 6.97 -4.38
C PRO A 34 -4.57 5.84 -5.40
N SER A 35 -3.63 4.90 -5.51
CA SER A 35 -3.75 3.68 -6.33
C SER A 35 -4.72 2.62 -5.76
N ASN A 36 -5.42 2.94 -4.67
CA ASN A 36 -6.40 2.09 -3.98
C ASN A 36 -5.77 0.81 -3.40
N ILE A 37 -4.63 0.97 -2.74
CA ILE A 37 -3.95 -0.04 -1.94
C ILE A 37 -3.64 0.55 -0.56
N CYS A 38 -3.58 -0.30 0.45
CA CYS A 38 -3.12 0.05 1.78
C CYS A 38 -1.65 -0.32 1.93
N VAL A 39 -0.86 0.59 2.48
CA VAL A 39 0.54 0.35 2.84
C VAL A 39 0.75 0.62 4.32
N TYR A 40 1.49 -0.24 5.00
CA TYR A 40 1.79 -0.07 6.42
C TYR A 40 2.87 1.00 6.59
N ASP A 41 2.49 2.15 7.14
CA ASP A 41 3.35 3.32 7.39
C ASP A 41 3.51 3.59 8.89
N LYS A 42 3.10 2.63 9.74
CA LYS A 42 3.03 2.77 11.20
C LYS A 42 2.20 3.99 11.65
N GLY A 43 1.21 4.40 10.86
CA GLY A 43 0.41 5.60 11.18
C GLY A 43 1.16 6.90 10.97
N GLY A 44 2.13 6.91 10.04
CA GLY A 44 2.92 8.08 9.65
C GLY A 44 4.32 8.14 10.26
N GLU A 45 4.71 7.19 11.11
CA GLU A 45 6.09 7.09 11.61
C GLU A 45 7.08 6.65 10.52
N ASP A 46 6.60 5.90 9.52
CA ASP A 46 7.38 5.48 8.35
C ASP A 46 6.72 5.99 7.05
N PRO A 47 6.82 7.29 6.76
CA PRO A 47 6.09 7.91 5.67
C PRO A 47 6.54 7.38 4.30
N ILE A 48 5.58 7.19 3.41
CA ILE A 48 5.81 6.69 2.04
C ILE A 48 6.40 7.83 1.19
N VAL A 49 7.72 7.99 1.24
CA VAL A 49 8.47 9.01 0.50
C VAL A 49 9.15 8.43 -0.74
N PRO A 50 9.55 9.28 -1.72
CA PRO A 50 10.35 8.82 -2.86
C PRO A 50 11.60 8.06 -2.40
N GLY A 51 11.77 6.82 -2.89
CA GLY A 51 12.85 5.91 -2.47
C GLY A 51 12.45 4.88 -1.42
N SER A 52 11.27 5.03 -0.78
CA SER A 52 10.70 3.94 0.01
C SER A 52 10.29 2.78 -0.90
N PRO A 53 10.39 1.51 -0.44
CA PRO A 53 10.04 0.34 -1.23
C PRO A 53 8.60 0.34 -1.76
N HIS A 54 7.73 1.07 -1.06
CA HIS A 54 6.28 1.09 -1.33
C HIS A 54 5.83 2.35 -2.08
N TYR A 55 6.74 3.29 -2.36
CA TYR A 55 6.43 4.54 -3.07
C TYR A 55 5.76 4.29 -4.43
N TYR A 56 6.35 3.41 -5.24
CA TYR A 56 5.82 3.07 -6.56
C TYR A 56 4.50 2.31 -6.51
N ALA A 57 4.21 1.61 -5.40
CA ALA A 57 2.92 0.96 -5.24
C ALA A 57 1.81 2.01 -5.05
N CYS A 58 2.13 3.15 -4.41
CA CYS A 58 1.18 4.20 -4.08
C CYS A 58 1.06 5.30 -5.13
N PHE A 59 2.18 5.68 -5.76
CA PHE A 59 2.29 6.85 -6.62
C PHE A 59 2.86 6.52 -8.02
N GLY A 60 3.17 5.25 -8.30
CA GLY A 60 3.72 4.79 -9.58
C GLY A 60 2.70 4.30 -10.59
#